data_AF-A0A6V8QRC3-F1
#
_entry.id   AF-A0A6V8QRC3-F1
#
_cell.length_a   1.000
_cell.length_b   1.000
_cell.length_c   1.000
_cell.angle_alpha   90.00
_cell.angle_beta   90.00
_cell.angle_gamma   90.00
#
_symmetry.space_group_name_H-M   'P 1'
#
loop_
_entity.id
_entity.type
_entity.pdbx_description
1 polymer ?
#
loop_
_entity_poly.entity_id
_entity_poly.type
_entity_poly.pdbx_seq_one_letter_code
_entity_poly.pdbx_strand_id
1 'polypeptide(L)'
;MKSAAFGSRLAGIAVLGLSFALPVIAANGRRHGGGMEMDDAPPDDTEYPPTYFAHPEHRQLMFAHIALMTLAWVIFLPVAVFLSLARSRYVLPSQFVFLGTNALGLILGTIYNASTPDLFPNNAHHRIGWVITWVVSAQVVVSLLRRVGGAFKGSDSELAEERRSFIPLATDAPEARSNYYGERLSNDSGQGSEPTTESLRSNSISTLGDHEHQPMSTFNKELDEEEEDDFDGPIMPMPEVKPQSKTTLMAIKVLSSKVWKYIDFGYKAVDRIILPFGFIAYTSGIATYGRLFEGPAIFSGLAHWIKGGIFFWMGLLTLGRWAGSFYESGWSWNLRRQRKAGQRWVPSAEFVECGLITFYGATNIFLEHLGSQDGVWKPSDLEHLSITVLFLGGGSAGLLVESTRMRDLLNTMVTIPSQVEPSDEERAALEPPATYEFSSNPLPALIILFLGIMMGGHTQTSATGTMVHKQWGDLLFGAACARMLTYVIMWLKPPKSIHPSRPPTELLASFGLIAGGIIFMYSSADTVKGMLHYRIDAMPLYTMVLGATGLFMAWELLVLALKGWAIRKERKSRAPAFA
;
A
#
# COMPACT_ATOMS: atom_id res chain seq x y z
N MET A 1 33.48 2.70 -22.55
CA MET A 1 34.43 2.34 -21.47
C MET A 1 34.02 2.80 -20.06
N LYS A 2 33.29 3.90 -19.85
CA LYS A 2 32.84 4.34 -18.50
C LYS A 2 31.79 3.42 -17.82
N SER A 3 31.00 2.66 -18.59
CA SER A 3 29.98 1.74 -18.04
C SER A 3 30.57 0.45 -17.45
N ALA A 4 31.69 -0.05 -17.97
CA ALA A 4 32.30 -1.31 -17.52
C ALA A 4 33.05 -1.14 -16.19
N ALA A 5 33.74 0.00 -16.02
CA ALA A 5 34.39 0.37 -14.77
C ALA A 5 33.39 0.70 -13.63
N PHE A 6 32.15 1.05 -13.98
CA PHE A 6 31.07 1.29 -13.01
C PHE A 6 30.45 -0.02 -12.51
N GLY A 7 30.27 -1.00 -13.40
CA GLY A 7 29.86 -2.36 -13.04
C GLY A 7 30.86 -3.04 -12.09
N SER A 8 32.17 -2.84 -12.30
CA SER A 8 33.19 -3.41 -11.42
C SER A 8 33.24 -2.75 -10.03
N ARG A 9 32.94 -1.45 -9.92
CA ARG A 9 32.86 -0.75 -8.62
C ARG A 9 31.60 -1.11 -7.82
N LEU A 10 30.45 -1.25 -8.49
CA LEU A 10 29.22 -1.75 -7.86
C LEU A 10 29.35 -3.21 -7.44
N ALA A 11 30.00 -4.05 -8.27
CA ALA A 11 30.35 -5.41 -7.89
C ALA A 11 31.31 -5.42 -6.68
N GLY A 12 32.31 -4.54 -6.65
CA GLY A 12 33.22 -4.41 -5.50
C GLY A 12 32.53 -4.02 -4.19
N ILE A 13 31.53 -3.13 -4.24
CA ILE A 13 30.75 -2.71 -3.06
C ILE A 13 29.74 -3.79 -2.65
N ALA A 14 29.11 -4.48 -3.61
CA ALA A 14 28.28 -5.65 -3.31
C ALA A 14 29.12 -6.77 -2.68
N VAL A 15 30.35 -7.00 -3.16
CA VAL A 15 31.32 -7.94 -2.58
C VAL A 15 31.78 -7.47 -1.20
N LEU A 16 31.96 -6.16 -0.95
CA LEU A 16 32.26 -5.62 0.38
C LEU A 16 31.09 -5.78 1.36
N GLY A 17 29.86 -5.46 0.95
CA GLY A 17 28.66 -5.68 1.76
C GLY A 17 28.40 -7.17 2.04
N LEU A 18 28.61 -8.03 1.03
CA LEU A 18 28.60 -9.48 1.19
C LEU A 18 29.73 -9.95 2.11
N SER A 19 30.92 -9.35 2.09
CA SER A 19 32.04 -9.76 2.96
C SER A 19 31.95 -9.26 4.40
N PHE A 20 31.07 -8.29 4.72
CA PHE A 20 30.66 -8.01 6.10
C PHE A 20 29.51 -8.93 6.57
N ALA A 21 28.60 -9.31 5.67
CA ALA A 21 27.51 -10.23 5.99
C ALA A 21 27.98 -11.69 6.07
N LEU A 22 28.93 -12.12 5.23
CA LEU A 22 29.42 -13.50 5.13
C LEU A 22 30.07 -14.02 6.41
N PRO A 23 30.89 -13.27 7.18
CA PRO A 23 31.40 -13.72 8.47
C PRO A 23 30.30 -13.89 9.51
N VAL A 24 29.28 -13.03 9.51
CA VAL A 24 28.13 -13.12 10.44
C VAL A 24 27.22 -14.29 10.04
N ILE A 25 26.93 -14.44 8.75
CA ILE A 25 26.18 -15.58 8.19
C ILE A 25 26.96 -16.90 8.38
N ALA A 26 28.28 -16.90 8.23
CA ALA A 26 29.13 -18.07 8.43
C ALA A 26 29.30 -18.40 9.92
N ALA A 27 29.36 -17.40 10.81
CA ALA A 27 29.34 -17.62 12.26
C ALA A 27 27.98 -18.17 12.72
N ASN A 28 26.87 -17.68 12.15
CA ASN A 28 25.53 -18.23 12.41
C ASN A 28 25.30 -19.59 11.73
N GLY A 29 25.95 -19.85 10.59
CA GLY A 29 25.90 -21.12 9.87
C GLY A 29 26.69 -22.24 10.57
N ARG A 30 27.83 -21.91 11.21
CA ARG A 30 28.60 -22.85 12.03
C ARG A 30 27.90 -23.30 13.31
N ARG A 31 26.83 -22.61 13.74
CA ARG A 31 25.97 -23.06 14.84
C ARG A 31 24.97 -24.16 14.45
N HIS A 32 24.84 -24.52 13.17
CA HIS A 32 24.03 -25.68 12.76
C HIS A 32 24.68 -27.03 13.13
N GLY A 33 25.93 -27.06 13.62
CA GLY A 33 26.66 -28.28 13.96
C GLY A 33 26.96 -28.51 15.44
N GLY A 34 26.49 -27.64 16.34
CA GLY A 34 26.61 -27.84 17.79
C GLY A 34 25.33 -28.41 18.35
N GLY A 35 25.17 -29.73 18.30
CA GLY A 35 24.04 -30.41 18.93
C GLY A 35 24.08 -30.17 20.44
N MET A 36 23.24 -29.26 20.93
CA MET A 36 22.72 -29.39 22.30
C MET A 36 21.68 -30.51 22.22
N GLU A 37 22.08 -31.72 22.63
CA GLU A 37 21.14 -32.80 22.92
C GLU A 37 20.30 -32.38 24.13
N MET A 38 19.20 -31.68 23.86
CA MET A 38 18.04 -31.72 24.73
C MET A 38 17.12 -32.79 24.15
N ASP A 39 16.84 -33.83 24.92
CA ASP A 39 15.79 -34.80 24.58
C ASP A 39 14.44 -34.07 24.62
N ASP A 40 14.00 -33.58 23.46
CA ASP A 40 12.65 -33.07 23.26
C ASP A 40 11.69 -34.28 23.25
N ALA A 41 11.41 -34.84 24.44
CA ALA A 41 10.38 -35.88 24.57
C ALA A 41 9.03 -35.29 24.10
N PRO A 42 8.25 -36.00 23.26
CA PRO A 42 6.92 -35.55 22.90
C PRO A 42 6.09 -35.40 24.17
N PRO A 43 5.28 -34.33 24.30
CA PRO A 43 4.36 -34.20 25.42
C PRO A 43 3.45 -35.43 25.48
N ASP A 44 3.08 -35.86 26.69
CA ASP A 44 2.23 -37.03 26.89
C ASP A 44 0.90 -36.83 26.14
N ASP A 45 0.38 -37.90 25.51
CA ASP A 45 -0.86 -37.83 24.72
C ASP A 45 -2.07 -37.42 25.59
N THR A 46 -1.97 -37.61 26.90
CA THR A 46 -2.97 -37.14 27.87
C THR A 46 -2.97 -35.61 28.08
N GLU A 47 -1.87 -34.94 27.74
CA GLU A 47 -1.68 -33.48 27.87
C GLU A 47 -2.02 -32.71 26.58
N TYR A 48 -2.11 -33.39 25.42
CA TYR A 48 -2.41 -32.73 24.14
C TYR A 48 -3.91 -32.82 23.80
N PRO A 49 -4.66 -31.71 23.82
CA PRO A 49 -6.11 -31.73 23.59
C PRO A 49 -6.47 -32.13 22.14
N PRO A 50 -7.65 -32.74 21.92
CA PRO A 50 -8.09 -33.08 20.57
C PRO A 50 -8.29 -31.81 19.73
N THR A 51 -7.75 -31.83 18.51
CA THR A 51 -7.74 -30.71 17.56
C THR A 51 -8.53 -31.06 16.29
N TYR A 52 -9.03 -30.05 15.56
CA TYR A 52 -9.65 -30.28 14.26
C TYR A 52 -8.65 -30.80 13.22
N PHE A 53 -7.36 -30.51 13.39
CA PHE A 53 -6.28 -31.05 12.55
C PHE A 53 -6.17 -32.57 12.59
N ALA A 54 -6.32 -33.18 13.77
CA ALA A 54 -6.25 -34.63 13.96
C ALA A 54 -7.61 -35.33 13.94
N HIS A 55 -8.72 -34.59 13.82
CA HIS A 55 -10.06 -35.16 13.84
C HIS A 55 -10.34 -35.97 12.55
N PRO A 56 -10.67 -37.28 12.64
CA PRO A 56 -10.78 -38.14 11.47
C PRO A 56 -12.09 -37.97 10.70
N GLU A 57 -13.17 -37.58 11.37
CA GLU A 57 -14.50 -37.50 10.77
C GLU A 57 -14.63 -36.28 9.85
N HIS A 58 -15.31 -36.48 8.72
CA HIS A 58 -15.63 -35.41 7.76
C HIS A 58 -14.44 -34.55 7.29
N ARG A 59 -13.21 -35.09 7.37
CA ARG A 59 -11.95 -34.38 7.03
C ARG A 59 -11.97 -33.73 5.64
N GLN A 60 -12.63 -34.36 4.67
CA GLN A 60 -12.78 -33.84 3.31
C GLN A 60 -13.57 -32.53 3.26
N LEU A 61 -14.60 -32.37 4.11
CA LEU A 61 -15.37 -31.13 4.18
C LEU A 61 -14.52 -29.99 4.75
N MET A 62 -13.71 -30.26 5.78
CA MET A 62 -12.78 -29.28 6.34
C MET A 62 -11.71 -28.86 5.32
N PHE A 63 -11.10 -29.81 4.60
CA PHE A 63 -10.13 -29.46 3.57
C PHE A 63 -10.76 -28.70 2.40
N ALA A 64 -11.99 -29.05 1.99
CA ALA A 64 -12.71 -28.30 0.97
C ALA A 64 -13.05 -26.88 1.45
N HIS A 65 -13.45 -26.71 2.70
CA HIS A 65 -13.64 -25.39 3.32
C HIS A 65 -12.34 -24.57 3.28
N ILE A 66 -11.23 -25.12 3.77
CA ILE A 66 -9.92 -24.45 3.77
C ILE A 66 -9.52 -24.06 2.35
N ALA A 67 -9.60 -24.99 1.39
CA ALA A 67 -9.22 -24.72 0.00
C ALA A 67 -10.07 -23.61 -0.64
N LEU A 68 -11.39 -23.63 -0.43
CA LEU A 68 -12.28 -22.58 -0.94
C LEU A 68 -12.02 -21.24 -0.26
N MET A 69 -11.74 -21.22 1.05
CA MET A 69 -11.37 -19.99 1.76
C MET A 69 -10.03 -19.44 1.28
N THR A 70 -9.03 -20.28 1.06
CA THR A 70 -7.75 -19.85 0.46
C THR A 70 -7.98 -19.27 -0.94
N LEU A 71 -8.76 -19.94 -1.80
CA LEU A 71 -9.09 -19.42 -3.14
C LEU A 71 -9.85 -18.08 -3.06
N ALA A 72 -10.84 -17.96 -2.18
CA ALA A 72 -11.61 -16.73 -2.04
C ALA A 72 -10.75 -15.58 -1.52
N TRP A 73 -10.07 -15.76 -0.38
CA TRP A 73 -9.41 -14.68 0.36
C TRP A 73 -8.00 -14.36 -0.13
N VAL A 74 -7.25 -15.35 -0.62
CA VAL A 74 -5.86 -15.18 -1.06
C VAL A 74 -5.76 -14.94 -2.57
N ILE A 75 -6.68 -15.51 -3.37
CA ILE A 75 -6.63 -15.40 -4.83
C ILE A 75 -7.68 -14.39 -5.36
N PHE A 76 -8.97 -14.62 -5.13
CA PHE A 76 -10.00 -13.81 -5.77
C PHE A 76 -10.18 -12.42 -5.15
N LEU A 77 -10.08 -12.29 -3.84
CA LEU A 77 -10.24 -11.00 -3.16
C LEU A 77 -9.17 -9.97 -3.59
N PRO A 78 -7.86 -10.26 -3.58
CA PRO A 78 -6.86 -9.30 -4.06
C PRO A 78 -7.13 -8.87 -5.51
N VAL A 79 -7.48 -9.81 -6.40
CA VAL A 79 -7.85 -9.49 -7.79
C VAL A 79 -9.02 -8.51 -7.83
N ALA A 80 -10.09 -8.76 -7.07
CA ALA A 80 -11.25 -7.88 -7.03
C ALA A 80 -10.92 -6.48 -6.48
N VAL A 81 -10.12 -6.41 -5.41
CA VAL A 81 -9.67 -5.14 -4.81
C VAL A 81 -8.83 -4.33 -5.79
N PHE A 82 -7.86 -4.95 -6.45
CA PHE A 82 -6.99 -4.23 -7.39
C PHE A 82 -7.70 -3.83 -8.69
N LEU A 83 -8.68 -4.61 -9.16
CA LEU A 83 -9.59 -4.18 -10.23
C LEU A 83 -10.48 -3.01 -9.80
N SER A 84 -10.92 -2.98 -8.53
CA SER A 84 -11.69 -1.85 -7.94
C SER A 84 -10.85 -0.59 -7.91
N LEU A 85 -9.60 -0.69 -7.43
CA LEU A 85 -8.64 0.43 -7.43
C LEU A 85 -8.32 0.93 -8.84
N ALA A 86 -8.35 0.05 -9.86
CA ALA A 86 -8.19 0.42 -11.26
C ALA A 86 -9.46 1.01 -11.91
N ARG A 87 -10.60 1.04 -11.20
CA ARG A 87 -11.94 1.42 -11.71
C ARG A 87 -12.33 0.64 -12.98
N SER A 88 -12.01 -0.65 -13.03
CA SER A 88 -12.30 -1.47 -14.21
C SER A 88 -13.75 -1.94 -14.28
N ARG A 89 -14.25 -2.19 -15.49
CA ARG A 89 -15.59 -2.79 -15.70
C ARG A 89 -15.73 -4.22 -15.13
N TYR A 90 -14.62 -4.91 -14.89
CA TYR A 90 -14.56 -6.29 -14.38
C TYR A 90 -14.73 -6.41 -12.85
N VAL A 91 -14.90 -5.30 -12.14
CA VAL A 91 -15.06 -5.28 -10.67
C VAL A 91 -16.23 -6.16 -10.22
N LEU A 92 -17.44 -5.93 -10.74
CA LEU A 92 -18.62 -6.70 -10.33
C LEU A 92 -18.46 -8.20 -10.61
N PRO A 93 -18.08 -8.66 -11.83
CA PRO A 93 -17.81 -10.07 -12.06
C PRO A 93 -16.82 -10.68 -11.04
N SER A 94 -15.71 -9.99 -10.76
CA SER A 94 -14.72 -10.49 -9.80
C SER A 94 -15.25 -10.55 -8.36
N GLN A 95 -16.07 -9.58 -7.94
CA GLN A 95 -16.72 -9.57 -6.64
C GLN A 95 -17.76 -10.70 -6.52
N PHE A 96 -18.51 -11.02 -7.58
CA PHE A 96 -19.46 -12.14 -7.58
C PHE A 96 -18.74 -13.49 -7.51
N VAL A 97 -17.63 -13.68 -8.24
CA VAL A 97 -16.81 -14.91 -8.15
C VAL A 97 -16.27 -15.08 -6.73
N PHE A 98 -15.78 -14.00 -6.12
CA PHE A 98 -15.33 -14.00 -4.73
C PHE A 98 -16.46 -14.38 -3.77
N LEU A 99 -17.62 -13.71 -3.85
CA LEU A 99 -18.77 -13.99 -2.99
C LEU A 99 -19.29 -15.41 -3.14
N GLY A 100 -19.41 -15.92 -4.37
CA GLY A 100 -19.86 -17.28 -4.63
C GLY A 100 -18.91 -18.33 -4.05
N THR A 101 -17.60 -18.14 -4.22
CA THR A 101 -16.58 -19.03 -3.64
C THR A 101 -16.57 -18.96 -2.12
N ASN A 102 -16.67 -17.76 -1.54
CA ASN A 102 -16.75 -17.57 -0.09
C ASN A 102 -18.02 -18.20 0.50
N ALA A 103 -19.18 -18.01 -0.14
CA ALA A 103 -20.44 -18.59 0.30
C ALA A 103 -20.39 -20.13 0.27
N LEU A 104 -19.86 -20.73 -0.79
CA LEU A 104 -19.68 -22.18 -0.86
C LEU A 104 -18.75 -22.67 0.25
N GLY A 105 -17.63 -21.99 0.49
CA GLY A 105 -16.73 -22.30 1.60
C GLY A 105 -17.44 -22.24 2.95
N LEU A 106 -18.25 -21.20 3.20
CA LEU A 106 -19.01 -21.06 4.45
C LEU A 106 -20.00 -22.20 4.64
N ILE A 107 -20.73 -22.58 3.59
CA ILE A 107 -21.68 -23.70 3.62
C ILE A 107 -20.95 -24.97 4.06
N LEU A 108 -19.82 -25.31 3.43
CA LEU A 108 -19.05 -26.50 3.82
C LEU A 108 -18.55 -26.45 5.27
N GLY A 109 -18.09 -25.28 5.73
CA GLY A 109 -17.67 -25.07 7.11
C GLY A 109 -18.83 -25.23 8.10
N THR A 110 -20.03 -24.73 7.77
CA THR A 110 -21.22 -24.90 8.61
C THR A 110 -21.72 -26.35 8.66
N ILE A 111 -21.65 -27.08 7.53
CA ILE A 111 -22.00 -28.51 7.48
C ILE A 111 -21.02 -29.31 8.33
N TYR A 112 -19.72 -29.04 8.22
CA TYR A 112 -18.72 -29.69 9.07
C TYR A 112 -19.01 -29.42 10.55
N ASN A 113 -19.20 -28.17 10.94
CA ASN A 113 -19.48 -27.79 12.33
C ASN A 113 -20.77 -28.43 12.89
N ALA A 114 -21.78 -28.66 12.04
CA ALA A 114 -22.99 -29.37 12.44
C ALA A 114 -22.81 -30.90 12.53
N SER A 115 -21.80 -31.45 11.88
CA SER A 115 -21.55 -32.89 11.76
C SER A 115 -20.42 -33.39 12.67
N THR A 116 -19.66 -32.50 13.31
CA THR A 116 -18.53 -32.85 14.19
C THR A 116 -18.72 -32.24 15.58
N PRO A 117 -18.15 -32.85 16.64
CA PRO A 117 -18.15 -32.24 17.97
C PRO A 117 -17.42 -30.89 17.96
N ASP A 118 -17.88 -29.95 18.78
CA ASP A 118 -17.21 -28.67 18.97
C ASP A 118 -15.94 -28.86 19.82
N LEU A 119 -14.79 -28.95 19.14
CA LEU A 119 -13.48 -29.14 19.75
C LEU A 119 -12.87 -27.83 20.26
N PHE A 120 -13.40 -26.66 19.86
CA PHE A 120 -12.87 -25.37 20.28
C PHE A 120 -14.02 -24.39 20.53
N PRO A 121 -14.66 -24.52 21.71
CA PRO A 121 -15.86 -23.76 22.02
C PRO A 121 -15.55 -22.28 22.09
N ASN A 122 -16.49 -21.48 21.55
CA ASN A 122 -16.40 -20.02 21.55
C ASN A 122 -15.14 -19.44 20.85
N ASN A 123 -14.65 -20.12 19.81
CA ASN A 123 -13.53 -19.64 19.02
C ASN A 123 -13.81 -18.26 18.36
N ALA A 124 -12.76 -17.45 18.27
CA ALA A 124 -12.86 -16.11 17.67
C ALA A 124 -13.11 -16.17 16.15
N HIS A 125 -12.64 -17.21 15.47
CA HIS A 125 -12.74 -17.36 14.02
C HIS A 125 -14.19 -17.36 13.53
N HIS A 126 -15.08 -18.11 14.19
CA HIS A 126 -16.50 -18.14 13.81
C HIS A 126 -17.14 -16.74 13.89
N ARG A 127 -16.85 -15.99 14.96
CA ARG A 127 -17.35 -14.61 15.13
C ARG A 127 -16.79 -13.67 14.06
N ILE A 128 -15.48 -13.71 13.83
CA ILE A 128 -14.79 -12.89 12.82
C ILE A 128 -15.31 -13.23 11.41
N GLY A 129 -15.50 -14.52 11.10
CA GLY A 129 -16.01 -15.03 9.84
C GLY A 129 -17.40 -14.50 9.48
N TRP A 130 -18.32 -14.45 10.45
CA TRP A 130 -19.63 -13.83 10.23
C TRP A 130 -19.52 -12.33 10.02
N VAL A 131 -18.79 -11.62 10.89
CA VAL A 131 -18.61 -10.16 10.77
C VAL A 131 -18.04 -9.80 9.41
N ILE A 132 -16.98 -10.47 8.96
CA ILE A 132 -16.32 -10.15 7.70
C ILE A 132 -17.20 -10.47 6.49
N THR A 133 -17.97 -11.56 6.55
CA THR A 133 -18.92 -11.92 5.50
C THR A 133 -20.01 -10.87 5.34
N TRP A 134 -20.55 -10.34 6.44
CA TRP A 134 -21.52 -9.25 6.40
C TRP A 134 -20.92 -7.96 5.82
N VAL A 135 -19.72 -7.59 6.24
CA VAL A 135 -19.03 -6.39 5.75
C VAL A 135 -18.77 -6.47 4.25
N VAL A 136 -18.23 -7.60 3.77
CA VAL A 136 -17.99 -7.83 2.34
C VAL A 136 -19.30 -7.83 1.54
N SER A 137 -20.33 -8.50 2.05
CA SER A 137 -21.62 -8.58 1.35
C SER A 137 -22.23 -7.19 1.20
N ALA A 138 -22.19 -6.37 2.27
CA ALA A 138 -22.62 -4.98 2.24
C ALA A 138 -21.81 -4.15 1.23
N GLN A 139 -20.48 -4.33 1.18
CA GLN A 139 -19.60 -3.64 0.23
C GLN A 139 -19.95 -3.96 -1.23
N VAL A 140 -20.26 -5.22 -1.56
CA VAL A 140 -20.65 -5.60 -2.93
C VAL A 140 -22.04 -5.04 -3.27
N VAL A 141 -22.98 -5.04 -2.34
CA VAL A 141 -24.29 -4.38 -2.53
C VAL A 141 -24.12 -2.89 -2.80
N VAL A 142 -23.28 -2.20 -2.03
CA VAL A 142 -22.98 -0.77 -2.27
C VAL A 142 -22.30 -0.56 -3.63
N SER A 143 -21.39 -1.46 -4.04
CA SER A 143 -20.73 -1.43 -5.36
C SER A 143 -21.75 -1.55 -6.50
N LEU A 144 -22.72 -2.45 -6.35
CA LEU A 144 -23.80 -2.66 -7.31
C LEU A 144 -24.71 -1.43 -7.39
N LEU A 145 -25.17 -0.92 -6.24
CA LEU A 145 -26.01 0.28 -6.16
C LEU A 145 -25.33 1.50 -6.78
N ARG A 146 -24.02 1.66 -6.61
CA ARG A 146 -23.25 2.74 -7.23
C ARG A 146 -23.21 2.63 -8.75
N ARG A 147 -23.03 1.41 -9.29
CA ARG A 147 -23.00 1.21 -10.75
C ARG A 147 -24.38 1.44 -11.37
N VAL A 148 -25.42 0.95 -10.71
CA VAL A 148 -26.81 1.14 -11.14
C VAL A 148 -27.19 2.62 -11.04
N GLY A 149 -26.97 3.27 -9.89
CA GLY A 149 -27.26 4.68 -9.69
C GLY A 149 -26.42 5.63 -10.57
N GLY A 150 -25.17 5.26 -10.88
CA GLY A 150 -24.31 6.00 -11.82
C GLY A 150 -24.76 5.87 -13.27
N ALA A 151 -25.30 4.71 -13.67
CA ALA A 151 -25.91 4.54 -14.99
C ALA A 151 -27.21 5.38 -15.15
N PHE A 152 -27.88 5.71 -14.04
CA PHE A 152 -29.06 6.57 -14.03
C PHE A 152 -28.74 8.06 -13.88
N LYS A 153 -27.53 8.42 -13.46
CA LYS A 153 -27.05 9.81 -13.46
C LYS A 153 -26.45 10.09 -14.85
N GLY A 154 -27.33 10.12 -15.86
CA GLY A 154 -26.97 10.40 -17.24
C GLY A 154 -26.07 11.64 -17.34
N SER A 155 -25.00 11.49 -18.13
CA SER A 155 -24.25 12.46 -18.94
C SER A 155 -23.97 13.90 -18.46
N ASP A 156 -24.80 14.52 -17.64
CA ASP A 156 -24.75 15.97 -17.39
C ASP A 156 -23.74 16.38 -16.32
N SER A 157 -23.39 15.50 -15.36
CA SER A 157 -22.41 15.84 -14.33
C SER A 157 -20.96 15.52 -14.69
N GLU A 158 -20.70 14.60 -15.63
CA GLU A 158 -19.33 14.34 -16.13
C GLU A 158 -18.89 15.42 -17.13
N LEU A 159 -19.80 15.92 -17.98
CA LEU A 159 -19.51 17.05 -18.89
C LEU A 159 -19.23 18.37 -18.17
N ALA A 160 -19.87 18.60 -17.00
CA ALA A 160 -19.63 19.81 -16.20
C ALA A 160 -18.28 19.78 -15.46
N GLU A 161 -17.75 18.59 -15.13
CA GLU A 161 -16.43 18.42 -14.52
C GLU A 161 -15.32 18.43 -15.59
N GLU A 162 -15.58 17.90 -16.80
CA GLU A 162 -14.68 18.05 -17.96
C GLU A 162 -14.56 19.51 -18.44
N ARG A 163 -15.65 20.29 -18.46
CA ARG A 163 -15.59 21.74 -18.77
C ARG A 163 -14.80 22.56 -17.75
N ARG A 164 -14.58 22.06 -16.53
CA ARG A 164 -13.68 22.71 -15.54
C ARG A 164 -12.22 22.29 -15.69
N SER A 165 -11.93 21.25 -16.46
CA SER A 165 -10.57 20.75 -16.72
C SER A 165 -9.91 21.36 -17.97
N PHE A 166 -10.68 22.06 -18.81
CA PHE A 166 -10.18 22.85 -19.93
C PHE A 166 -10.35 24.35 -19.66
N ILE A 167 -9.50 24.89 -18.79
CA ILE A 167 -9.05 26.27 -18.95
C ILE A 167 -7.71 26.16 -19.68
N PRO A 168 -7.60 26.61 -20.95
CA PRO A 168 -6.31 26.70 -21.60
C PRO A 168 -5.47 27.71 -20.81
N LEU A 169 -4.42 27.24 -20.15
CA LEU A 169 -3.33 28.15 -19.76
C LEU A 169 -2.72 28.65 -21.06
N ALA A 170 -2.74 29.98 -21.24
CA ALA A 170 -1.94 30.64 -22.25
C ALA A 170 -0.48 30.21 -22.06
N THR A 171 0.08 29.61 -23.10
CA THR A 171 1.52 29.39 -23.23
C THR A 171 2.20 30.73 -23.44
N ASP A 172 2.79 31.27 -22.37
CA ASP A 172 3.70 32.41 -22.47
C ASP A 172 4.96 31.96 -23.21
N ALA A 173 5.13 32.46 -24.44
CA ALA A 173 6.43 32.72 -25.05
C ALA A 173 6.72 34.23 -24.92
N PRO A 174 8.00 34.62 -24.84
CA PRO A 174 8.47 35.75 -24.05
C PRO A 174 8.38 37.08 -24.81
N GLU A 175 8.47 38.17 -24.04
CA GLU A 175 8.73 39.57 -24.40
C GLU A 175 7.59 40.54 -24.07
N ALA A 176 8.00 41.70 -23.53
CA ALA A 176 7.19 42.85 -23.12
C ALA A 176 6.52 42.79 -21.72
N ARG A 177 7.35 42.77 -20.68
CA ARG A 177 7.06 43.50 -19.43
C ARG A 177 8.06 44.63 -19.25
N SER A 178 7.69 45.82 -19.70
CA SER A 178 8.32 47.07 -19.30
C SER A 178 7.24 48.08 -18.92
N ASN A 179 7.24 48.41 -17.63
CA ASN A 179 6.94 49.71 -17.02
C ASN A 179 5.57 50.37 -17.27
N TYR A 180 4.71 50.26 -16.24
CA TYR A 180 3.73 51.28 -15.88
C TYR A 180 4.39 52.31 -14.95
N TYR A 181 4.40 53.59 -15.36
CA TYR A 181 4.37 54.85 -14.60
C TYR A 181 5.15 55.95 -15.36
N GLY A 182 4.50 57.10 -15.61
CA GLY A 182 5.19 58.38 -15.84
C GLY A 182 4.99 59.04 -17.21
N GLU A 183 3.84 59.70 -17.38
CA GLU A 183 3.70 61.08 -17.89
C GLU A 183 4.83 61.65 -18.76
N ARG A 184 4.56 61.89 -20.06
CA ARG A 184 5.15 62.99 -20.84
C ARG A 184 4.35 63.33 -22.09
N LEU A 185 3.98 64.61 -22.18
CA LEU A 185 3.37 65.29 -23.31
C LEU A 185 4.32 65.35 -24.53
N SER A 186 3.80 65.06 -25.72
CA SER A 186 4.09 65.86 -26.92
C SER A 186 3.05 65.61 -28.01
N ASN A 187 2.22 66.62 -28.26
CA ASN A 187 1.56 66.86 -29.54
C ASN A 187 2.63 67.25 -30.55
N ASP A 188 2.77 66.50 -31.64
CA ASP A 188 3.02 67.07 -32.96
C ASP A 188 2.73 66.03 -34.04
N SER A 189 1.83 66.37 -34.96
CA SER A 189 1.50 65.62 -36.17
C SER A 189 1.81 66.53 -37.35
N GLY A 190 2.95 66.30 -37.98
CA GLY A 190 3.37 66.98 -39.20
C GLY A 190 4.08 66.00 -40.12
N GLN A 191 3.31 65.20 -40.86
CA GLN A 191 3.80 64.37 -41.96
C GLN A 191 3.16 64.85 -43.27
N GLY A 192 3.99 65.48 -44.10
CA GLY A 192 3.84 65.74 -45.53
C GLY A 192 5.27 66.02 -46.01
N SER A 193 5.83 65.39 -47.02
CA SER A 193 5.29 65.12 -48.35
C SER A 193 6.31 64.27 -49.12
N GLU A 194 5.96 63.13 -49.72
CA GLU A 194 6.65 62.57 -50.90
C GLU A 194 5.67 61.75 -51.77
N PRO A 195 5.54 62.04 -53.09
CA PRO A 195 4.73 61.27 -54.03
C PRO A 195 5.56 60.29 -54.89
N THR A 196 4.87 59.39 -55.62
CA THR A 196 5.32 58.47 -56.71
C THR A 196 5.70 57.04 -56.27
N THR A 197 5.27 55.92 -56.88
CA THR A 197 4.48 55.60 -58.09
C THR A 197 4.09 54.09 -58.07
N GLU A 198 2.95 53.77 -58.71
CA GLU A 198 2.57 52.56 -59.48
C GLU A 198 2.96 51.15 -58.95
N SER A 199 2.05 50.16 -58.82
CA SER A 199 1.27 49.62 -59.94
C SER A 199 0.29 48.49 -59.50
N LEU A 200 -0.82 48.39 -60.25
CA LEU A 200 -1.68 47.21 -60.51
C LEU A 200 -2.81 46.79 -59.53
N ARG A 201 -4.00 47.33 -59.85
CA ARG A 201 -5.24 46.63 -60.30
C ARG A 201 -5.92 45.68 -59.29
N SER A 202 -7.02 46.12 -58.64
CA SER A 202 -8.45 46.02 -59.07
C SER A 202 -9.03 44.60 -58.88
N ASN A 203 -10.17 44.31 -58.24
CA ASN A 203 -11.48 44.97 -58.06
C ASN A 203 -12.10 44.45 -56.73
N SER A 204 -12.64 45.28 -55.84
CA SER A 204 -14.06 45.73 -55.74
C SER A 204 -15.02 44.56 -55.43
N ILE A 205 -15.80 44.55 -54.34
CA ILE A 205 -16.99 45.38 -54.02
C ILE A 205 -17.24 45.16 -52.50
N SER A 206 -17.23 46.16 -51.60
CA SER A 206 -18.11 47.32 -51.38
C SER A 206 -19.51 46.97 -50.85
N THR A 207 -19.79 47.36 -49.61
CA THR A 207 -20.86 48.30 -49.14
C THR A 207 -21.20 48.01 -47.67
N LEU A 208 -20.84 48.93 -46.75
CA LEU A 208 -21.68 49.99 -46.16
C LEU A 208 -22.75 49.42 -45.20
N GLY A 209 -22.87 49.85 -43.94
CA GLY A 209 -22.24 50.96 -43.25
C GLY A 209 -22.79 51.07 -41.82
N ASP A 210 -22.12 51.95 -41.06
CA ASP A 210 -22.59 52.77 -39.94
C ASP A 210 -23.28 52.09 -38.75
N HIS A 211 -22.57 52.02 -37.61
CA HIS A 211 -22.55 53.05 -36.55
C HIS A 211 -23.82 52.99 -35.69
N GLU A 212 -23.68 52.51 -34.44
CA GLU A 212 -23.79 53.36 -33.24
C GLU A 212 -23.65 52.56 -31.94
N HIS A 213 -22.76 53.07 -31.09
CA HIS A 213 -22.69 53.07 -29.62
C HIS A 213 -23.43 52.02 -28.74
N GLN A 214 -22.62 51.33 -27.93
CA GLN A 214 -22.90 50.77 -26.59
C GLN A 214 -23.55 51.81 -25.62
N PRO A 215 -24.13 51.47 -24.42
CA PRO A 215 -23.82 50.31 -23.56
C PRO A 215 -24.96 49.67 -22.70
N MET A 216 -24.61 48.52 -22.10
CA MET A 216 -25.06 47.90 -20.83
C MET A 216 -26.53 48.07 -20.35
N SER A 217 -27.18 46.94 -20.03
CA SER A 217 -27.41 46.53 -18.63
C SER A 217 -28.27 45.26 -18.50
N THR A 218 -27.76 44.32 -17.70
CA THR A 218 -28.45 43.44 -16.72
C THR A 218 -29.86 42.88 -16.97
N PHE A 219 -29.89 41.54 -17.00
CA PHE A 219 -30.59 40.64 -16.06
C PHE A 219 -32.10 40.35 -16.26
N ASN A 220 -32.39 39.03 -16.32
CA ASN A 220 -33.67 38.33 -16.08
C ASN A 220 -34.77 38.52 -17.14
N LYS A 221 -35.70 37.60 -17.41
CA LYS A 221 -36.03 36.20 -17.07
C LYS A 221 -37.44 36.01 -17.72
N GLU A 222 -37.84 34.78 -18.03
CA GLU A 222 -39.23 34.35 -18.39
C GLU A 222 -39.58 34.56 -19.87
N LEU A 223 -39.65 33.47 -20.66
CA LEU A 223 -40.82 32.58 -20.90
C LEU A 223 -41.82 33.24 -21.86
N ASP A 224 -42.00 32.59 -23.02
CA ASP A 224 -43.19 32.49 -23.89
C ASP A 224 -42.66 31.85 -25.20
N GLU A 225 -42.82 30.55 -25.42
CA GLU A 225 -44.00 29.85 -25.97
C GLU A 225 -44.42 30.36 -27.36
N GLU A 226 -44.45 29.39 -28.29
CA GLU A 226 -45.10 29.37 -29.62
C GLU A 226 -44.39 30.08 -30.78
N GLU A 227 -43.79 29.28 -31.68
CA GLU A 227 -44.31 29.10 -33.04
C GLU A 227 -43.66 27.88 -33.71
N GLU A 228 -44.53 27.06 -34.31
CA GLU A 228 -44.24 25.87 -35.09
C GLU A 228 -43.53 26.22 -36.40
N ASP A 229 -42.55 25.41 -36.83
CA ASP A 229 -42.36 25.19 -38.26
C ASP A 229 -41.83 23.78 -38.53
N ASP A 230 -42.57 23.06 -39.36
CA ASP A 230 -42.38 21.68 -39.74
C ASP A 230 -41.08 21.47 -40.53
N PHE A 231 -40.29 20.45 -40.16
CA PHE A 231 -39.45 19.77 -41.14
C PHE A 231 -39.44 18.26 -40.91
N ASP A 232 -40.20 17.61 -41.79
CA ASP A 232 -40.46 16.18 -41.88
C ASP A 232 -39.17 15.40 -42.21
N GLY A 233 -38.85 14.39 -41.41
CA GLY A 233 -37.68 13.51 -41.58
C GLY A 233 -37.94 12.11 -41.02
N PRO A 234 -37.45 11.04 -41.68
CA PRO A 234 -37.99 9.70 -41.51
C PRO A 234 -37.74 9.10 -40.11
N ILE A 235 -38.83 8.62 -39.50
CA ILE A 235 -38.90 7.92 -38.22
C ILE A 235 -38.19 6.56 -38.33
N MET A 236 -37.07 6.38 -37.63
CA MET A 236 -36.50 5.06 -37.34
C MET A 236 -37.18 4.47 -36.10
N PRO A 237 -37.62 3.20 -36.10
CA PRO A 237 -38.28 2.61 -34.95
C PRO A 237 -37.26 2.39 -33.82
N MET A 238 -37.41 3.16 -32.74
CA MET A 238 -36.71 2.93 -31.48
C MET A 238 -37.18 1.59 -30.87
N PRO A 239 -36.28 0.75 -30.34
CA PRO A 239 -36.70 -0.46 -29.63
C PRO A 239 -37.44 -0.07 -28.34
N GLU A 240 -38.65 -0.62 -28.17
CA GLU A 240 -39.47 -0.47 -26.97
C GLU A 240 -38.66 -0.78 -25.70
N VAL A 241 -38.41 0.26 -24.90
CA VAL A 241 -37.92 0.09 -23.53
C VAL A 241 -39.11 -0.31 -22.66
N LYS A 242 -39.20 -1.61 -22.34
CA LYS A 242 -40.15 -2.13 -21.34
C LYS A 242 -40.02 -1.32 -20.04
N PRO A 243 -41.13 -0.84 -19.45
CA PRO A 243 -41.07 -0.10 -18.20
C PRO A 243 -40.71 -1.05 -17.05
N GLN A 244 -39.43 -1.08 -16.66
CA GLN A 244 -39.03 -1.73 -15.42
C GLN A 244 -39.65 -0.97 -14.23
N SER A 245 -40.22 -1.71 -13.28
CA SER A 245 -41.14 -1.22 -12.27
C SER A 245 -40.58 -0.05 -11.45
N LYS A 246 -41.35 1.05 -11.40
CA LYS A 246 -41.07 2.29 -10.66
C LYS A 246 -40.87 2.10 -9.13
N THR A 247 -41.12 0.92 -8.60
CA THR A 247 -41.05 0.58 -7.17
C THR A 247 -39.62 0.40 -6.66
N THR A 248 -38.71 -0.18 -7.46
CA THR A 248 -37.28 -0.30 -7.11
C THR A 248 -36.53 1.03 -7.26
N LEU A 249 -37.05 1.90 -8.13
CA LEU A 249 -36.49 3.20 -8.52
C LEU A 249 -36.69 4.29 -7.44
N MET A 250 -37.77 4.20 -6.65
CA MET A 250 -37.99 5.13 -5.54
C MET A 250 -37.13 4.82 -4.31
N ALA A 251 -36.82 3.56 -4.02
CA ALA A 251 -35.98 3.20 -2.87
C ALA A 251 -34.55 3.77 -2.96
N ILE A 252 -34.01 3.91 -4.18
CA ILE A 252 -32.68 4.47 -4.44
C ILE A 252 -32.67 6.00 -4.31
N LYS A 253 -33.79 6.69 -4.59
CA LYS A 253 -33.90 8.16 -4.48
C LYS A 253 -34.09 8.68 -3.05
N VAL A 254 -34.40 7.81 -2.08
CA VAL A 254 -34.73 8.20 -0.70
C VAL A 254 -33.49 8.29 0.21
N LEU A 255 -32.31 7.83 -0.20
CA LEU A 255 -31.09 8.07 0.58
C LEU A 255 -30.64 9.53 0.43
N SER A 256 -30.93 10.33 1.46
CA SER A 256 -30.40 11.67 1.67
C SER A 256 -28.92 11.77 1.28
N SER A 257 -28.54 12.83 0.57
CA SER A 257 -27.17 13.10 0.10
C SER A 257 -26.13 13.08 1.22
N LYS A 258 -26.54 13.27 2.48
CA LYS A 258 -25.67 13.12 3.67
C LYS A 258 -25.35 11.65 3.95
N VAL A 259 -26.33 10.75 3.88
CA VAL A 259 -26.15 9.31 4.11
C VAL A 259 -25.23 8.71 3.04
N TRP A 260 -25.39 9.12 1.79
CA TRP A 260 -24.53 8.66 0.69
C TRP A 260 -23.04 9.04 0.89
N LYS A 261 -22.75 10.18 1.52
CA LYS A 261 -21.38 10.56 1.89
C LYS A 261 -20.79 9.63 2.95
N TYR A 262 -21.57 9.26 3.96
CA TYR A 262 -21.13 8.31 4.99
C TYR A 262 -20.93 6.89 4.41
N ILE A 263 -21.82 6.46 3.52
CA ILE A 263 -21.68 5.18 2.80
C ILE A 263 -20.45 5.18 1.91
N ASP A 264 -20.19 6.24 1.14
CA ASP A 264 -19.01 6.36 0.28
C ASP A 264 -17.71 6.41 1.10
N PHE A 265 -17.72 7.08 2.26
CA PHE A 265 -16.60 7.06 3.19
C PHE A 265 -16.36 5.65 3.75
N GLY A 266 -17.41 4.98 4.23
CA GLY A 266 -17.34 3.61 4.75
C GLY A 266 -16.84 2.62 3.69
N TYR A 267 -17.37 2.71 2.46
CA TYR A 267 -16.93 1.91 1.32
C TYR A 267 -15.42 2.07 1.05
N LYS A 268 -14.93 3.32 0.99
CA LYS A 268 -13.50 3.60 0.79
C LYS A 268 -12.63 3.13 1.95
N ALA A 269 -13.14 3.17 3.18
CA ALA A 269 -12.43 2.66 4.35
C ALA A 269 -12.32 1.13 4.27
N VAL A 270 -13.43 0.43 4.02
CA VAL A 270 -13.48 -1.03 3.86
C VAL A 270 -12.56 -1.49 2.73
N ASP A 271 -12.61 -0.87 1.55
CA ASP A 271 -11.73 -1.20 0.40
C ASP A 271 -10.23 -1.19 0.76
N ARG A 272 -9.82 -0.37 1.73
CA ARG A 272 -8.41 -0.26 2.16
C ARG A 272 -8.01 -1.24 3.25
N ILE A 273 -8.93 -1.58 4.15
CA ILE A 273 -8.67 -2.45 5.30
C ILE A 273 -9.04 -3.90 5.05
N ILE A 274 -9.74 -4.20 3.94
CA ILE A 274 -10.29 -5.55 3.70
C ILE A 274 -9.20 -6.62 3.56
N LEU A 275 -8.03 -6.29 3.01
CA LEU A 275 -6.92 -7.25 2.90
C LEU A 275 -6.30 -7.58 4.28
N PRO A 276 -5.93 -6.60 5.14
CA PRO A 276 -5.57 -6.87 6.53
C PRO A 276 -6.66 -7.61 7.32
N PHE A 277 -7.93 -7.26 7.10
CA PHE A 277 -9.03 -7.91 7.80
C PHE A 277 -9.23 -9.36 7.35
N GLY A 278 -9.06 -9.64 6.05
CA GLY A 278 -9.01 -11.00 5.50
C GLY A 278 -7.84 -11.82 6.03
N PHE A 279 -6.67 -11.20 6.21
CA PHE A 279 -5.53 -11.85 6.88
C PHE A 279 -5.87 -12.24 8.32
N ILE A 280 -6.55 -11.39 9.09
CA ILE A 280 -7.02 -11.72 10.45
C ILE A 280 -8.03 -12.89 10.42
N ALA A 281 -8.95 -12.91 9.47
CA ALA A 281 -9.90 -14.02 9.31
C ALA A 281 -9.19 -15.35 8.96
N TYR A 282 -8.22 -15.31 8.04
CA TYR A 282 -7.47 -16.49 7.62
C TYR A 282 -6.58 -17.02 8.75
N THR A 283 -5.88 -16.13 9.44
CA THR A 283 -5.01 -16.48 10.57
C THR A 283 -5.80 -17.02 11.76
N SER A 284 -6.90 -16.38 12.15
CA SER A 284 -7.79 -16.95 13.18
C SER A 284 -8.33 -18.33 12.80
N GLY A 285 -8.53 -18.61 11.50
CA GLY A 285 -8.90 -19.93 11.00
C GLY A 285 -7.82 -20.98 11.23
N ILE A 286 -6.55 -20.66 10.95
CA ILE A 286 -5.41 -21.54 11.24
C ILE A 286 -5.31 -21.82 12.74
N ALA A 287 -5.44 -20.78 13.58
CA ALA A 287 -5.43 -20.93 15.03
C ALA A 287 -6.58 -21.82 15.53
N THR A 288 -7.76 -21.72 14.92
CA THR A 288 -8.92 -22.54 15.26
C THR A 288 -8.73 -23.99 14.82
N TYR A 289 -8.20 -24.21 13.61
CA TYR A 289 -7.95 -25.55 13.07
C TYR A 289 -6.93 -26.35 13.93
N GLY A 290 -5.89 -25.68 14.42
CA GLY A 290 -4.90 -26.27 15.32
C GLY A 290 -5.31 -26.26 16.80
N ARG A 291 -6.45 -25.66 17.17
CA ARG A 291 -6.86 -25.42 18.57
C ARG A 291 -5.74 -24.76 19.38
N LEU A 292 -5.17 -23.68 18.83
CA LEU A 292 -4.07 -22.94 19.42
C LEU A 292 -4.60 -21.85 20.37
N PHE A 293 -3.79 -21.46 21.36
CA PHE A 293 -3.99 -20.27 22.21
C PHE A 293 -5.08 -20.40 23.27
N GLU A 294 -5.15 -21.57 23.91
CA GLU A 294 -6.05 -21.78 25.04
C GLU A 294 -5.43 -21.34 26.38
N GLY A 295 -6.26 -20.71 27.22
CA GLY A 295 -5.85 -20.29 28.56
C GLY A 295 -4.65 -19.33 28.53
N PRO A 296 -3.63 -19.54 29.39
CA PRO A 296 -2.44 -18.67 29.45
C PRO A 296 -1.62 -18.64 28.15
N ALA A 297 -1.75 -19.63 27.26
CA ALA A 297 -0.99 -19.69 26.02
C ALA A 297 -1.37 -18.58 25.02
N ILE A 298 -2.52 -17.93 25.23
CA ILE A 298 -2.98 -16.80 24.40
C ILE A 298 -1.99 -15.63 24.36
N PHE A 299 -1.28 -15.36 25.45
CA PHE A 299 -0.31 -14.26 25.49
C PHE A 299 0.90 -14.54 24.60
N SER A 300 1.44 -15.76 24.67
CA SER A 300 2.53 -16.20 23.78
C SER A 300 2.07 -16.21 22.32
N GLY A 301 0.86 -16.73 22.06
CA GLY A 301 0.27 -16.78 20.73
C GLY A 301 0.09 -15.42 20.09
N LEU A 302 -0.59 -14.52 20.79
CA LEU A 302 -0.83 -13.15 20.32
C LEU A 302 0.49 -12.41 20.09
N ALA A 303 1.47 -12.56 20.99
CA ALA A 303 2.78 -11.93 20.81
C ALA A 303 3.43 -12.37 19.48
N HIS A 304 3.50 -13.68 19.21
CA HIS A 304 4.13 -14.20 18.00
C HIS A 304 3.34 -13.87 16.73
N TRP A 305 2.01 -13.97 16.78
CA TRP A 305 1.16 -13.79 15.60
C TRP A 305 0.99 -12.32 15.20
N ILE A 306 0.88 -11.42 16.18
CA ILE A 306 0.84 -9.99 15.92
C ILE A 306 2.21 -9.51 15.45
N LYS A 307 3.30 -9.85 16.17
CA LYS A 307 4.66 -9.43 15.80
C LYS A 307 5.05 -10.01 14.42
N GLY A 308 4.85 -11.31 14.19
CA GLY A 308 5.10 -11.95 12.90
C GLY A 308 4.22 -11.41 11.77
N GLY A 309 2.95 -11.13 12.05
CA GLY A 309 2.03 -10.49 11.10
C GLY A 309 2.47 -9.08 10.69
N ILE A 310 3.02 -8.28 11.61
CA ILE A 310 3.59 -6.96 11.30
C ILE A 310 4.75 -7.10 10.32
N PHE A 311 5.68 -8.03 10.56
CA PHE A 311 6.80 -8.29 9.63
C PHE A 311 6.33 -8.79 8.27
N PHE A 312 5.33 -9.67 8.23
CA PHE A 312 4.70 -10.14 7.00
C PHE A 312 4.13 -8.98 6.18
N TRP A 313 3.31 -8.12 6.79
CA TRP A 313 2.71 -6.96 6.11
C TRP A 313 3.75 -5.92 5.72
N MET A 314 4.77 -5.69 6.53
CA MET A 314 5.90 -4.82 6.17
C MET A 314 6.66 -5.38 4.96
N GLY A 315 6.82 -6.69 4.86
CA GLY A 315 7.39 -7.37 3.71
C GLY A 315 6.55 -7.20 2.44
N LEU A 316 5.22 -7.27 2.54
CA LEU A 316 4.30 -7.00 1.42
C LEU A 316 4.32 -5.53 0.99
N LEU A 317 4.35 -4.60 1.94
CA LEU A 317 4.49 -3.17 1.65
C LEU A 317 5.83 -2.88 0.96
N THR A 318 6.90 -3.55 1.38
CA THR A 318 8.22 -3.49 0.76
C THR A 318 8.19 -3.98 -0.69
N LEU A 319 7.53 -5.11 -0.96
CA LEU A 319 7.31 -5.61 -2.33
C LEU A 319 6.50 -4.61 -3.17
N GLY A 320 5.43 -4.07 -2.59
CA GLY A 320 4.58 -3.08 -3.22
C GLY A 320 5.35 -1.81 -3.58
N ARG A 321 6.21 -1.31 -2.68
CA ARG A 321 7.13 -0.18 -2.92
C ARG A 321 8.05 -0.48 -4.10
N TRP A 322 8.67 -1.66 -4.12
CA TRP A 322 9.51 -2.09 -5.24
C TRP A 322 8.73 -2.17 -6.57
N ALA A 323 7.51 -2.69 -6.56
CA ALA A 323 6.67 -2.81 -7.76
C ALA A 323 6.22 -1.46 -8.33
N GLY A 324 6.22 -0.38 -7.53
CA GLY A 324 5.79 0.96 -7.92
C GLY A 324 4.51 1.45 -7.24
N SER A 325 4.05 0.76 -6.21
CA SER A 325 2.92 1.24 -5.40
C SER A 325 3.33 2.49 -4.61
N PHE A 326 2.38 3.39 -4.39
CA PHE A 326 2.60 4.66 -3.65
C PHE A 326 3.64 5.61 -4.29
N TYR A 327 3.85 5.53 -5.60
CA TYR A 327 4.75 6.42 -6.34
C TYR A 327 4.41 7.91 -6.18
N GLU A 328 3.13 8.25 -6.00
CA GLU A 328 2.65 9.63 -5.76
C GLU A 328 3.19 10.23 -4.46
N SER A 329 3.41 9.38 -3.45
CA SER A 329 3.99 9.74 -2.15
C SER A 329 5.53 9.68 -2.13
N GLY A 330 6.17 9.21 -3.21
CA GLY A 330 7.62 9.00 -3.28
C GLY A 330 8.12 7.72 -2.59
N TRP A 331 7.21 6.82 -2.18
CA TRP A 331 7.58 5.62 -1.41
C TRP A 331 8.16 4.50 -2.28
N SER A 332 8.04 4.58 -3.61
CA SER A 332 8.55 3.58 -4.56
C SER A 332 9.97 3.85 -5.04
N TRP A 333 10.82 4.41 -4.16
CA TRP A 333 12.21 4.75 -4.50
C TRP A 333 12.29 5.69 -5.72
N ASN A 334 11.42 6.69 -5.77
CA ASN A 334 11.26 7.61 -6.90
C ASN A 334 11.23 9.06 -6.43
N LEU A 335 11.59 9.98 -7.33
CA LEU A 335 11.46 11.40 -7.05
C LEU A 335 9.98 11.79 -6.99
N ARG A 336 9.62 12.60 -5.99
CA ARG A 336 8.26 13.12 -5.85
C ARG A 336 7.99 14.14 -6.96
N ARG A 337 6.85 14.02 -7.63
CA ARG A 337 6.37 15.04 -8.57
C ARG A 337 6.20 16.37 -7.81
N GLN A 338 6.81 17.45 -8.30
CA GLN A 338 6.89 18.74 -7.58
C GLN A 338 5.55 19.17 -6.98
N ARG A 339 5.63 19.68 -5.74
CA ARG A 339 4.49 20.10 -4.93
C ARG A 339 3.78 21.27 -5.64
N LYS A 340 2.57 21.06 -6.16
CA LYS A 340 1.69 22.18 -6.51
C LYS A 340 1.37 22.97 -5.24
N ALA A 341 1.37 24.30 -5.33
CA ALA A 341 1.00 25.19 -4.22
C ALA A 341 -0.34 24.73 -3.60
N GLY A 342 -0.39 24.53 -2.28
CA GLY A 342 -1.58 24.08 -1.55
C GLY A 342 -1.69 22.57 -1.24
N GLN A 343 -0.76 21.71 -1.68
CA GLN A 343 -0.80 20.29 -1.29
C GLN A 343 -0.39 20.06 0.19
N ARG A 344 -1.13 19.16 0.87
CA ARG A 344 -0.86 18.71 2.24
C ARG A 344 0.50 18.01 2.37
N TRP A 345 1.08 18.07 3.56
CA TRP A 345 2.30 17.33 3.91
C TRP A 345 2.06 15.83 3.77
N VAL A 346 3.07 15.11 3.27
CA VAL A 346 3.05 13.65 3.09
C VAL A 346 4.31 13.11 3.75
N PRO A 347 4.21 12.19 4.72
CA PRO A 347 5.38 11.61 5.38
C PRO A 347 6.20 10.75 4.41
N SER A 348 7.52 10.70 4.63
CA SER A 348 8.38 9.70 4.00
C SER A 348 8.00 8.31 4.50
N ALA A 349 8.29 7.27 3.70
CA ALA A 349 8.05 5.89 4.13
C ALA A 349 8.83 5.59 5.43
N GLU A 350 10.05 6.13 5.52
CA GLU A 350 10.95 5.88 6.64
C GLU A 350 10.51 6.62 7.90
N PHE A 351 9.86 7.78 7.77
CA PHE A 351 9.16 8.42 8.90
C PHE A 351 8.02 7.55 9.43
N VAL A 352 7.25 6.91 8.53
CA VAL A 352 6.17 6.00 8.94
C VAL A 352 6.74 4.75 9.61
N GLU A 353 7.80 4.15 9.05
CA GLU A 353 8.49 2.98 9.65
C GLU A 353 9.04 3.33 11.04
N CYS A 354 9.74 4.47 11.20
CA CYS A 354 10.20 4.94 12.51
C CYS A 354 9.04 5.19 13.48
N GLY A 355 7.94 5.80 13.01
CA GLY A 355 6.75 6.04 13.83
C GLY A 355 6.10 4.75 14.33
N LEU A 356 6.02 3.72 13.49
CA LEU A 356 5.53 2.40 13.86
C LEU A 356 6.43 1.74 14.91
N ILE A 357 7.76 1.82 14.73
CA ILE A 357 8.73 1.27 15.67
C ILE A 357 8.65 1.98 17.03
N THR A 358 8.57 3.32 17.05
CA THR A 358 8.39 4.11 18.27
C THR A 358 7.07 3.75 18.96
N PHE A 359 5.97 3.71 18.22
CA PHE A 359 4.65 3.39 18.77
C PHE A 359 4.62 1.98 19.36
N TYR A 360 5.21 1.01 18.67
CA TYR A 360 5.36 -0.35 19.17
C TYR A 360 6.19 -0.38 20.45
N GLY A 361 7.36 0.26 20.46
CA GLY A 361 8.23 0.32 21.64
C GLY A 361 7.55 0.97 22.85
N ALA A 362 6.85 2.09 22.64
CA ALA A 362 6.12 2.81 23.70
C ALA A 362 4.97 1.99 24.30
N THR A 363 4.24 1.23 23.47
CA THR A 363 3.06 0.47 23.91
C THR A 363 3.42 -0.88 24.51
N ASN A 364 4.52 -1.52 24.08
CA ASN A 364 4.87 -2.88 24.50
C ASN A 364 5.84 -2.96 25.69
N ILE A 365 6.35 -1.83 26.17
CA ILE A 365 7.36 -1.79 27.25
C ILE A 365 6.90 -2.48 28.55
N PHE A 366 5.60 -2.51 28.83
CA PHE A 366 5.03 -3.17 30.03
C PHE A 366 4.15 -4.38 29.71
N LEU A 367 3.89 -4.68 28.44
CA LEU A 367 2.91 -5.71 28.06
C LEU A 367 3.43 -7.13 28.28
N GLU A 368 4.74 -7.37 28.17
CA GLU A 368 5.30 -8.71 28.31
C GLU A 368 5.21 -9.22 29.77
N HIS A 369 5.29 -8.33 30.76
CA HIS A 369 5.15 -8.69 32.18
C HIS A 369 3.70 -9.05 32.57
N LEU A 370 2.69 -8.60 31.80
CA LEU A 370 1.29 -8.94 32.06
C LEU A 370 0.98 -10.43 31.88
N GLY A 371 1.83 -11.18 31.16
CA GLY A 371 1.71 -12.63 31.00
C GLY A 371 2.28 -13.43 32.17
N SER A 372 2.93 -12.78 33.16
CA SER A 372 3.49 -13.47 34.32
C SER A 372 2.40 -13.89 35.30
N GLN A 373 2.33 -15.19 35.62
CA GLN A 373 1.34 -15.72 36.57
C GLN A 373 1.65 -15.32 38.03
N ASP A 374 2.94 -15.17 38.35
CA ASP A 374 3.41 -14.92 39.72
C ASP A 374 3.83 -13.45 39.95
N GLY A 375 3.81 -12.60 38.92
CA GLY A 375 4.31 -11.21 38.99
C GLY A 375 5.83 -11.08 39.19
N VAL A 376 6.58 -12.19 39.13
CA VAL A 376 8.04 -12.20 39.29
C VAL A 376 8.72 -12.00 37.94
N TRP A 377 9.66 -11.05 37.87
CA TRP A 377 10.46 -10.80 36.69
C TRP A 377 11.43 -11.95 36.42
N LYS A 378 11.29 -12.61 35.27
CA LYS A 378 12.24 -13.60 34.78
C LYS A 378 13.31 -12.94 33.90
N PRO A 379 14.50 -13.56 33.75
CA PRO A 379 15.52 -13.04 32.83
C PRO A 379 15.00 -12.81 31.40
N SER A 380 14.13 -13.70 30.90
CA SER A 380 13.44 -13.56 29.61
C SER A 380 12.59 -12.29 29.51
N ASP A 381 11.96 -11.87 30.62
CA ASP A 381 11.10 -10.69 30.65
C ASP A 381 11.94 -9.41 30.59
N LEU A 382 13.13 -9.43 31.22
CA LEU A 382 14.11 -8.34 31.14
C LEU A 382 14.72 -8.24 29.74
N GLU A 383 14.97 -9.37 29.07
CA GLU A 383 15.41 -9.37 27.66
C GLU A 383 14.33 -8.74 26.76
N HIS A 384 13.08 -9.18 26.85
CA HIS A 384 11.99 -8.58 26.08
C HIS A 384 11.77 -7.09 26.38
N LEU A 385 11.85 -6.69 27.65
CA LEU A 385 11.82 -5.28 28.05
C LEU A 385 12.95 -4.48 27.36
N SER A 386 14.19 -5.00 27.39
CA SER A 386 15.33 -4.32 26.77
C SER A 386 15.15 -4.12 25.25
N ILE A 387 14.52 -5.09 24.56
CA ILE A 387 14.19 -4.98 23.13
C ILE A 387 13.16 -3.86 22.90
N THR A 388 12.13 -3.74 23.74
CA THR A 388 11.13 -2.66 23.60
C THR A 388 11.73 -1.26 23.85
N VAL A 389 12.70 -1.15 24.76
CA VAL A 389 13.48 0.09 24.98
C VAL A 389 14.31 0.42 23.75
N LEU A 390 14.96 -0.56 23.12
CA LEU A 390 15.67 -0.39 21.85
C LEU A 390 14.74 0.16 20.75
N PHE A 391 13.52 -0.37 20.65
CA PHE A 391 12.52 0.09 19.68
C PHE A 391 12.08 1.54 19.97
N LEU A 392 11.77 1.85 21.23
CA LEU A 392 11.36 3.20 21.62
C LEU A 392 12.47 4.22 21.34
N GLY A 393 13.71 3.95 21.77
CA GLY A 393 14.84 4.83 21.58
C GLY A 393 15.26 4.97 20.12
N GLY A 394 15.44 3.85 19.43
CA GLY A 394 15.85 3.83 18.02
C GLY A 394 14.82 4.42 17.07
N GLY A 395 13.53 4.12 17.29
CA GLY A 395 12.44 4.71 16.51
C GLY A 395 12.34 6.22 16.72
N SER A 396 12.44 6.68 17.98
CA SER A 396 12.38 8.11 18.31
C SER A 396 13.54 8.88 17.71
N ALA A 397 14.76 8.34 17.77
CA ALA A 397 15.91 8.91 17.08
C ALA A 397 15.65 9.01 15.56
N GLY A 398 15.02 8.00 14.96
CA GLY A 398 14.66 8.00 13.55
C GLY A 398 13.63 9.06 13.17
N LEU A 399 12.62 9.27 14.01
CA LEU A 399 11.64 10.36 13.82
C LEU A 399 12.30 11.74 13.89
N LEU A 400 13.29 11.92 14.76
CA LEU A 400 14.02 13.18 14.87
C LEU A 400 14.87 13.45 13.61
N VAL A 401 15.53 12.42 13.05
CA VAL A 401 16.30 12.53 11.80
C VAL A 401 15.41 12.89 10.60
N GLU A 402 14.20 12.34 10.55
CA GLU A 402 13.22 12.61 9.48
C GLU A 402 12.45 13.93 9.65
N SER A 403 12.52 14.56 10.83
CA SER A 403 11.81 15.80 11.12
C SER A 403 12.41 16.99 10.38
N THR A 404 11.61 17.66 9.55
CA THR A 404 12.04 18.88 8.83
C THR A 404 12.41 19.99 9.80
N ARG A 405 11.67 20.15 10.91
CA ARG A 405 11.98 21.16 11.93
C ARG A 405 13.34 20.93 12.58
N MET A 406 13.66 19.67 12.88
CA MET A 406 14.97 19.34 13.46
C MET A 406 16.08 19.62 12.44
N ARG A 407 15.85 19.26 11.18
CA ARG A 407 16.78 19.56 10.09
C ARG A 407 17.01 21.07 9.92
N ASP A 408 15.95 21.87 9.95
CA ASP A 408 16.03 23.33 9.84
C ASP A 408 16.81 23.93 11.03
N LEU A 409 16.57 23.45 12.25
CA LEU A 409 17.31 23.86 13.44
C LEU A 409 18.80 23.51 13.36
N LEU A 410 19.13 22.31 12.89
CA LEU A 410 20.53 21.87 12.70
C LEU A 410 21.22 22.66 11.58
N ASN A 411 20.51 23.02 10.52
CA ASN A 411 21.03 23.79 9.40
C ASN A 411 21.14 25.29 9.69
N THR A 412 20.46 25.80 10.72
CA THR A 412 20.49 27.23 11.11
C THR A 412 21.92 27.71 11.37
N MET A 413 22.81 26.83 11.85
CA MET A 413 24.22 27.15 12.10
C MET A 413 25.04 27.39 10.82
N VAL A 414 24.58 26.87 9.68
CA VAL A 414 25.23 27.01 8.37
C VAL A 414 24.60 28.14 7.57
N THR A 415 23.30 28.39 7.76
CA THR A 415 22.54 29.47 7.09
C THR A 415 22.68 30.82 7.82
N ILE A 416 23.88 31.20 8.25
CA ILE A 416 24.12 32.55 8.78
C ILE A 416 23.99 33.52 7.60
N PRO A 417 23.05 34.48 7.62
CA PRO A 417 22.87 35.40 6.52
C PRO A 417 24.09 36.32 6.42
N SER A 418 24.91 36.14 5.39
CA SER A 418 25.84 37.17 4.96
C SER A 418 25.04 38.37 4.46
N GLN A 419 25.40 39.59 4.88
CA GLN A 419 24.76 40.83 4.39
C GLN A 419 25.07 41.16 2.92
N VAL A 420 25.85 40.30 2.26
CA VAL A 420 26.25 40.41 0.87
C VAL A 420 25.42 39.42 0.06
N GLU A 421 24.81 39.90 -1.03
CA GLU A 421 24.15 39.06 -2.04
C GLU A 421 25.14 37.97 -2.49
N PRO A 422 24.86 36.68 -2.22
CA PRO A 422 25.80 35.61 -2.55
C PRO A 422 25.97 35.50 -4.06
N SER A 423 27.21 35.27 -4.50
CA SER A 423 27.52 35.04 -5.91
C SER A 423 26.79 33.79 -6.44
N ASP A 424 26.66 33.62 -7.75
CA ASP A 424 26.01 32.43 -8.31
C ASP A 424 26.73 31.12 -7.93
N GLU A 425 28.04 31.17 -7.67
CA GLU A 425 28.83 30.04 -7.16
C GLU A 425 28.52 29.76 -5.68
N GLU A 426 28.35 30.79 -4.86
CA GLU A 426 27.93 30.66 -3.46
C GLU A 426 26.48 30.17 -3.36
N ARG A 427 25.60 30.62 -4.25
CA ARG A 427 24.22 30.11 -4.36
C ARG A 427 24.20 28.62 -4.73
N ALA A 428 25.04 28.20 -5.68
CA ALA A 428 25.19 26.79 -6.03
C ALA A 428 25.80 25.95 -4.88
N ALA A 429 26.69 26.53 -4.07
CA ALA A 429 27.25 25.88 -2.88
C ALA A 429 26.25 25.81 -1.70
N LEU A 430 25.28 26.73 -1.66
CA LEU A 430 24.19 26.76 -0.68
C LEU A 430 23.01 25.85 -1.07
N GLU A 431 22.96 25.32 -2.29
CA GLU A 431 21.95 24.36 -2.68
C GLU A 431 22.06 23.09 -1.82
N PRO A 432 20.95 22.60 -1.23
CA PRO A 432 20.97 21.39 -0.45
C PRO A 432 21.41 20.21 -1.33
N PRO A 433 22.18 19.26 -0.79
CA PRO A 433 22.65 18.13 -1.58
C PRO A 433 21.45 17.32 -2.10
N ALA A 434 21.58 16.74 -3.31
CA ALA A 434 20.53 15.95 -3.95
C ALA A 434 20.02 14.77 -3.09
N THR A 435 20.79 14.34 -2.08
CA THR A 435 20.39 13.33 -1.09
C THR A 435 19.31 13.82 -0.14
N TYR A 436 19.03 15.12 -0.04
CA TYR A 436 17.95 15.67 0.80
C TYR A 436 16.57 15.54 0.15
N GLU A 437 16.51 15.31 -1.17
CA GLU A 437 15.27 15.09 -1.90
C GLU A 437 14.63 13.73 -1.57
N PHE A 438 15.40 12.80 -0.98
CA PHE A 438 14.99 11.44 -0.68
C PHE A 438 15.39 11.03 0.75
N SER A 439 14.49 10.41 1.51
CA SER A 439 14.81 9.93 2.85
C SER A 439 15.56 8.60 2.79
N SER A 440 16.78 8.57 3.31
CA SER A 440 17.59 7.35 3.48
C SER A 440 17.91 7.13 4.95
N ASN A 441 16.90 6.96 5.80
CA ASN A 441 17.11 6.71 7.23
C ASN A 441 17.45 5.22 7.49
N PRO A 442 18.65 4.90 7.98
CA PRO A 442 19.04 3.52 8.22
C PRO A 442 18.46 2.94 9.52
N LEU A 443 17.91 3.76 10.42
CA LEU A 443 17.50 3.33 11.76
C LEU A 443 16.43 2.24 11.77
N PRO A 444 15.37 2.25 10.93
CA PRO A 444 14.44 1.12 10.84
C PRO A 444 15.14 -0.20 10.51
N ALA A 445 16.04 -0.21 9.53
CA ALA A 445 16.78 -1.40 9.14
C ALA A 445 17.73 -1.86 10.26
N LEU A 446 18.38 -0.92 10.96
CA LEU A 446 19.27 -1.23 12.07
C LEU A 446 18.54 -1.89 13.25
N ILE A 447 17.33 -1.44 13.57
CA ILE A 447 16.53 -2.02 14.67
C ILE A 447 16.10 -3.45 14.31
N ILE A 448 15.68 -3.68 13.07
CA ILE A 448 15.33 -5.02 12.57
C ILE A 448 16.58 -5.93 12.56
N LEU A 449 17.75 -5.39 12.20
CA LEU A 449 19.03 -6.11 12.23
C LEU A 449 19.33 -6.63 13.64
N PHE A 450 19.28 -5.74 14.64
CA PHE A 450 19.54 -6.13 16.02
C PHE A 450 18.49 -7.10 16.56
N LEU A 451 17.21 -6.92 16.20
CA LEU A 451 16.17 -7.89 16.54
C LEU A 451 16.52 -9.28 16.01
N GLY A 452 16.92 -9.38 14.73
CA GLY A 452 17.31 -10.66 14.13
C GLY A 452 18.50 -11.32 14.84
N ILE A 453 19.51 -10.55 15.22
CA ILE A 453 20.68 -11.04 15.96
C ILE A 453 20.31 -11.54 17.36
N MET A 454 19.59 -10.71 18.13
CA MET A 454 19.24 -11.02 19.52
C MET A 454 18.32 -12.25 19.58
N MET A 455 17.27 -12.25 18.76
CA MET A 455 16.27 -13.32 18.81
C MET A 455 16.74 -14.60 18.14
N GLY A 456 17.65 -14.51 17.15
CA GLY A 456 18.33 -15.69 16.62
C GLY A 456 19.32 -16.33 17.58
N GLY A 457 19.73 -15.61 18.64
CA GLY A 457 20.53 -16.11 19.75
C GLY A 457 19.72 -16.52 20.99
N HIS A 458 18.42 -16.26 21.02
CA HIS A 458 17.55 -16.53 22.16
C HIS A 458 17.26 -18.03 22.29
N THR A 459 17.67 -18.64 23.40
CA THR A 459 17.41 -20.05 23.71
C THR A 459 15.97 -20.23 24.17
N GLN A 460 15.26 -21.21 23.61
CA GLN A 460 13.90 -21.59 24.01
C GLN A 460 13.92 -22.80 24.93
N THR A 461 12.76 -23.16 25.47
CA THR A 461 12.60 -24.34 26.34
C THR A 461 12.80 -25.68 25.61
N SER A 462 12.64 -25.71 24.28
CA SER A 462 12.90 -26.88 23.43
C SER A 462 13.98 -26.60 22.40
N ALA A 463 14.67 -27.66 21.96
CA ALA A 463 15.66 -27.55 20.88
C ALA A 463 14.97 -27.14 19.58
N THR A 464 13.80 -27.70 19.29
CA THR A 464 12.96 -27.35 18.14
C THR A 464 12.56 -25.86 18.16
N GLY A 465 12.09 -25.35 19.31
CA GLY A 465 11.74 -23.94 19.45
C GLY A 465 12.92 -22.99 19.25
N THR A 466 14.10 -23.38 19.75
CA THR A 466 15.35 -22.62 19.57
C THR A 466 15.76 -22.56 18.10
N MET A 467 15.64 -23.69 17.39
CA MET A 467 15.94 -23.77 15.96
C MET A 467 15.00 -22.87 15.15
N VAL A 468 13.68 -22.90 15.42
CA VAL A 468 12.71 -22.06 14.73
C VAL A 468 12.96 -20.56 15.01
N HIS A 469 13.34 -20.20 16.25
CA HIS A 469 13.69 -18.81 16.59
C HIS A 469 14.91 -18.31 15.81
N LYS A 470 15.93 -19.16 15.71
CA LYS A 470 17.09 -18.91 14.86
C LYS A 470 16.71 -18.70 13.39
N GLN A 471 15.83 -19.53 12.85
CA GLN A 471 15.39 -19.45 11.45
C GLN A 471 14.76 -18.09 11.09
N TRP A 472 13.78 -17.60 11.86
CA TRP A 472 13.20 -16.29 11.57
C TRP A 472 14.16 -15.14 11.89
N GLY A 473 14.97 -15.27 12.95
CA GLY A 473 16.00 -14.28 13.29
C GLY A 473 17.00 -14.06 12.16
N ASP A 474 17.49 -15.15 11.56
CA ASP A 474 18.41 -15.13 10.42
C ASP A 474 17.77 -14.49 9.17
N LEU A 475 16.47 -14.71 8.93
CA LEU A 475 15.75 -14.08 7.82
C LEU A 475 15.53 -12.57 8.02
N LEU A 476 15.18 -12.13 9.23
CA LEU A 476 15.06 -10.69 9.54
C LEU A 476 16.42 -9.99 9.47
N PHE A 477 17.48 -10.64 9.96
CA PHE A 477 18.86 -10.17 9.80
C PHE A 477 19.20 -9.99 8.31
N GLY A 478 18.96 -11.02 7.49
CA GLY A 478 19.21 -10.96 6.05
C GLY A 478 18.41 -9.86 5.36
N ALA A 479 17.14 -9.69 5.74
CA ALA A 479 16.28 -8.64 5.21
C ALA A 479 16.80 -7.23 5.55
N ALA A 480 17.24 -7.02 6.79
CA ALA A 480 17.83 -5.76 7.23
C ALA A 480 19.13 -5.43 6.49
N CYS A 481 20.02 -6.43 6.32
CA CYS A 481 21.23 -6.28 5.50
C CYS A 481 20.90 -5.88 4.05
N ALA A 482 19.89 -6.52 3.45
CA ALA A 482 19.46 -6.20 2.10
C ALA A 482 18.88 -4.77 1.99
N ARG A 483 18.09 -4.32 2.98
CA ARG A 483 17.58 -2.93 3.04
C ARG A 483 18.70 -1.92 3.25
N MET A 484 19.70 -2.20 4.10
CA MET A 484 20.88 -1.34 4.24
C MET A 484 21.65 -1.22 2.93
N LEU A 485 21.79 -2.32 2.18
CA LEU A 485 22.39 -2.28 0.85
C LEU A 485 21.55 -1.48 -0.14
N THR A 486 20.21 -1.51 -0.05
CA THR A 486 19.34 -0.60 -0.82
C THR A 486 19.69 0.87 -0.52
N TYR A 487 19.86 1.25 0.74
CA TYR A 487 20.26 2.62 1.09
C TYR A 487 21.63 3.00 0.53
N VAL A 488 22.61 2.10 0.57
CA VAL A 488 23.93 2.34 -0.05
C VAL A 488 23.81 2.57 -1.56
N ILE A 489 23.01 1.76 -2.26
CA ILE A 489 22.77 1.91 -3.70
C ILE A 489 22.10 3.25 -4.00
N MET A 490 21.09 3.65 -3.22
CA MET A 490 20.38 4.91 -3.39
C MET A 490 21.25 6.13 -3.07
N TRP A 491 22.15 6.00 -2.10
CA TRP A 491 23.14 7.04 -1.79
C TRP A 491 24.16 7.22 -2.92
N LEU A 492 24.63 6.12 -3.52
CA LEU A 492 25.58 6.15 -4.65
C LEU A 492 24.94 6.67 -5.95
N LYS A 493 23.67 6.36 -6.18
CA LYS A 493 22.94 6.76 -7.39
C LYS A 493 21.50 7.17 -7.03
N PRO A 494 21.30 8.43 -6.61
CA PRO A 494 19.98 8.91 -6.20
C PRO A 494 18.97 8.87 -7.37
N PRO A 495 17.69 8.62 -7.07
CA PRO A 495 16.65 8.53 -8.08
C PRO A 495 16.38 9.90 -8.72
N LYS A 496 16.58 10.00 -10.04
CA LYS A 496 16.34 11.24 -10.81
C LYS A 496 14.97 11.29 -11.51
N SER A 497 14.23 10.19 -11.49
CA SER A 497 12.99 10.03 -12.24
C SER A 497 11.79 9.91 -11.31
N ILE A 498 10.62 10.30 -11.83
CA ILE A 498 9.32 10.03 -11.20
C ILE A 498 8.94 8.54 -11.25
N HIS A 499 9.64 7.73 -12.06
CA HIS A 499 9.41 6.30 -12.15
C HIS A 499 10.12 5.54 -11.02
N PRO A 500 9.58 4.40 -10.56
CA PRO A 500 10.21 3.57 -9.55
C PRO A 500 11.60 3.08 -9.97
N SER A 501 12.60 3.22 -9.08
CA SER A 501 13.99 2.84 -9.38
C SER A 501 14.27 1.33 -9.27
N ARG A 502 13.40 0.59 -8.58
CA ARG A 502 13.42 -0.89 -8.43
C ARG A 502 14.78 -1.47 -8.00
N PRO A 503 15.34 -1.06 -6.85
CA PRO A 503 16.56 -1.66 -6.31
C PRO A 503 16.42 -3.19 -6.17
N PRO A 504 17.35 -4.00 -6.69
CA PRO A 504 17.22 -5.47 -6.65
C PRO A 504 17.29 -6.03 -5.23
N THR A 505 18.02 -5.38 -4.33
CA THR A 505 18.18 -5.78 -2.93
C THR A 505 16.90 -5.65 -2.12
N GLU A 506 15.97 -4.80 -2.56
CA GLU A 506 14.68 -4.62 -1.92
C GLU A 506 13.76 -5.83 -2.09
N LEU A 507 13.95 -6.62 -3.16
CA LEU A 507 13.27 -7.91 -3.31
C LEU A 507 13.73 -8.91 -2.25
N LEU A 508 15.04 -8.93 -1.95
CA LEU A 508 15.60 -9.79 -0.90
C LEU A 508 15.11 -9.35 0.48
N ALA A 509 15.06 -8.04 0.73
CA ALA A 509 14.47 -7.49 1.94
C ALA A 509 13.00 -7.91 2.10
N SER A 510 12.20 -7.77 1.05
CA SER A 510 10.81 -8.21 1.05
C SER A 510 10.67 -9.71 1.33
N PHE A 511 11.44 -10.56 0.65
CA PHE A 511 11.41 -12.01 0.83
C PHE A 511 11.73 -12.39 2.29
N GLY A 512 12.81 -11.85 2.85
CA GLY A 512 13.20 -12.14 4.23
C GLY A 512 12.18 -11.65 5.26
N LEU A 513 11.53 -10.51 5.02
CA LEU A 513 10.46 -10.00 5.90
C LEU A 513 9.18 -10.85 5.84
N ILE A 514 8.76 -11.28 4.63
CA ILE A 514 7.57 -12.13 4.46
C ILE A 514 7.81 -13.51 5.06
N ALA A 515 8.91 -14.17 4.68
CA ALA A 515 9.25 -15.50 5.18
C ALA A 515 9.53 -15.46 6.69
N GLY A 516 10.34 -14.50 7.15
CA GLY A 516 10.66 -14.33 8.57
C GLY A 516 9.42 -14.02 9.39
N GLY A 517 8.48 -13.20 8.87
CA GLY A 517 7.20 -12.94 9.49
C GLY A 517 6.35 -14.20 9.66
N ILE A 518 6.21 -15.02 8.61
CA ILE A 518 5.45 -16.29 8.68
C ILE A 518 6.11 -17.26 9.69
N ILE A 519 7.43 -17.36 9.67
CA ILE A 519 8.17 -18.24 10.60
C ILE A 519 8.03 -17.79 12.04
N PHE A 520 8.07 -16.48 12.27
CA PHE A 520 7.84 -15.90 13.58
C PHE A 520 6.41 -16.18 14.09
N MET A 521 5.39 -16.19 13.22
CA MET A 521 4.03 -16.58 13.64
C MET A 521 3.99 -18.03 14.17
N TYR A 522 4.57 -18.98 13.44
CA TYR A 522 4.55 -20.39 13.88
C TYR A 522 5.56 -20.71 14.99
N SER A 523 6.46 -19.78 15.37
CA SER A 523 7.37 -19.99 16.50
C SER A 523 6.72 -19.83 17.88
N SER A 524 5.39 -19.66 17.94
CA SER A 524 4.61 -19.64 19.19
C SER A 524 4.71 -20.96 19.95
N ALA A 525 4.64 -20.89 21.28
CA ALA A 525 4.83 -22.05 22.16
C ALA A 525 3.88 -23.22 21.81
N ASP A 526 2.59 -22.96 21.56
CA ASP A 526 1.62 -24.00 21.20
C ASP A 526 1.89 -24.64 19.84
N THR A 527 2.37 -23.84 18.88
CA THR A 527 2.69 -24.39 17.56
C THR A 527 3.93 -25.28 17.63
N VAL A 528 4.95 -24.88 18.41
CA VAL A 528 6.14 -25.72 18.66
C VAL A 528 5.75 -27.00 19.39
N LYS A 529 4.86 -26.94 20.39
CA LYS A 529 4.31 -28.16 21.03
C LYS A 529 3.62 -29.09 20.03
N GLY A 530 2.82 -28.53 19.11
CA GLY A 530 2.20 -29.29 18.02
C GLY A 530 3.25 -29.93 17.09
N MET A 531 4.33 -29.22 16.78
CA MET A 531 5.44 -29.78 16.00
C MET A 531 6.10 -30.97 16.71
N LEU A 532 6.33 -30.86 18.02
CA LEU A 532 6.90 -31.95 18.82
C LEU A 532 5.95 -33.17 18.88
N HIS A 533 4.67 -32.93 19.15
CA HIS A 533 3.66 -33.99 19.24
C HIS A 533 3.49 -34.74 17.91
N TYR A 534 3.36 -34.04 16.79
CA TYR A 534 3.23 -34.66 15.47
C TYR A 534 4.56 -35.03 14.80
N ARG A 535 5.70 -34.85 15.49
CA ARG A 535 7.07 -35.10 14.97
C ARG A 535 7.33 -34.39 13.64
N ILE A 536 6.92 -33.13 13.56
CA ILE A 536 7.15 -32.27 12.39
C ILE A 536 8.50 -31.57 12.56
N ASP A 537 9.46 -31.97 11.73
CA ASP A 537 10.78 -31.36 11.71
C ASP A 537 10.73 -29.87 11.29
N ALA A 538 11.49 -29.04 11.98
CA ALA A 538 11.56 -27.60 11.71
C ALA A 538 12.18 -27.28 10.34
N MET A 539 13.08 -28.11 9.82
CA MET A 539 13.79 -27.84 8.55
C MET A 539 12.89 -28.03 7.31
N PRO A 540 12.13 -29.13 7.15
CA PRO A 540 11.13 -29.24 6.10
C PRO A 540 10.10 -28.10 6.13
N LEU A 541 9.58 -27.75 7.32
CA LEU A 541 8.63 -26.65 7.48
C LEU A 541 9.23 -25.31 7.00
N TYR A 542 10.47 -25.04 7.41
CA TYR A 542 11.23 -23.87 6.95
C TYR A 542 11.35 -23.81 5.43
N THR A 543 11.80 -24.89 4.78
CA THR A 543 11.94 -24.93 3.32
C THR A 543 10.61 -24.76 2.57
N MET A 544 9.52 -25.34 3.11
CA MET A 544 8.17 -25.17 2.55
C MET A 544 7.72 -23.72 2.64
N VAL A 545 7.95 -23.04 3.76
CA VAL A 545 7.59 -21.62 3.93
C VAL A 545 8.41 -20.72 3.02
N LEU A 546 9.71 -20.99 2.82
CA LEU A 546 10.53 -20.26 1.85
C LEU A 546 10.00 -20.41 0.42
N GLY A 547 9.68 -21.64 0.01
CA GLY A 547 9.10 -21.91 -1.32
C GLY A 547 7.73 -21.25 -1.51
N ALA A 548 6.85 -21.37 -0.52
CA ALA A 548 5.54 -20.73 -0.51
C ALA A 548 5.64 -19.20 -0.55
N THR A 549 6.61 -18.61 0.15
CA THR A 549 6.87 -17.17 0.12
C THR A 549 7.24 -16.71 -1.29
N GLY A 550 8.10 -17.44 -1.99
CA GLY A 550 8.46 -17.13 -3.38
C GLY A 550 7.26 -17.17 -4.33
N LEU A 551 6.42 -18.20 -4.22
CA LEU A 551 5.18 -18.30 -4.99
C LEU A 551 4.20 -17.18 -4.65
N PHE A 552 4.08 -16.83 -3.38
CA PHE A 552 3.21 -15.76 -2.91
C PHE A 552 3.67 -14.39 -3.41
N MET A 553 4.98 -14.10 -3.37
CA MET A 553 5.53 -12.88 -3.97
C MET A 553 5.29 -12.81 -5.48
N ALA A 554 5.44 -13.94 -6.20
CA ALA A 554 5.13 -14.00 -7.63
C ALA A 554 3.65 -13.69 -7.89
N TRP A 555 2.75 -14.24 -7.08
CA TRP A 555 1.32 -13.95 -7.14
C TRP A 555 1.01 -12.47 -6.91
N GLU A 556 1.57 -11.86 -5.87
CA GLU A 556 1.40 -10.43 -5.58
C GLU A 556 1.85 -9.54 -6.76
N LEU A 557 2.99 -9.86 -7.39
CA LEU A 557 3.45 -9.15 -8.57
C LEU A 557 2.49 -9.30 -9.77
N LEU A 558 1.90 -10.47 -9.97
CA LEU A 558 0.89 -10.70 -11.00
C LEU A 558 -0.38 -9.87 -10.75
N VAL A 559 -0.84 -9.79 -9.50
CA VAL A 559 -2.00 -8.98 -9.11
C VAL A 559 -1.74 -7.48 -9.32
N LEU A 560 -0.54 -7.00 -8.96
CA LEU A 560 -0.14 -5.61 -9.22
C LEU A 560 0.00 -5.33 -10.72
N ALA A 561 0.51 -6.27 -11.50
CA ALA A 561 0.57 -6.17 -12.96
C ALA A 561 -0.83 -6.14 -13.58
N LEU A 562 -1.77 -6.94 -13.06
CA LEU A 562 -3.18 -6.95 -13.48
C LEU A 562 -3.83 -5.59 -13.29
N LYS A 563 -3.56 -4.90 -12.19
CA LYS A 563 -3.99 -3.51 -11.97
C LYS A 563 -3.50 -2.59 -13.09
N GLY A 564 -2.21 -2.66 -13.42
CA GLY A 564 -1.60 -1.85 -14.50
C GLY A 564 -2.21 -2.15 -15.87
N TRP A 565 -2.44 -3.43 -16.16
CA TRP A 565 -3.15 -3.87 -17.38
C TRP A 565 -4.57 -3.33 -17.45
N ALA A 566 -5.34 -3.42 -16.36
CA ALA A 566 -6.71 -2.95 -16.29
C ALA A 566 -6.78 -1.44 -16.55
N ILE A 567 -5.91 -0.64 -15.92
CA ILE A 567 -5.84 0.81 -16.16
C ILE A 567 -5.55 1.10 -17.64
N ARG A 568 -4.59 0.40 -18.25
CA ARG A 568 -4.26 0.58 -19.68
C ARG A 568 -5.45 0.26 -20.58
N LYS A 569 -6.21 -0.79 -20.26
CA LYS A 569 -7.39 -1.21 -21.02
C LYS A 569 -8.51 -0.18 -20.93
N GLU A 570 -8.82 0.30 -19.73
CA GLU A 570 -9.87 1.32 -19.52
C GLU A 570 -9.50 2.67 -20.16
N ARG A 571 -8.20 3.04 -20.17
CA ARG A 571 -7.73 4.24 -20.89
C ARG A 571 -7.95 4.10 -22.41
N LYS A 572 -7.65 2.94 -22.99
CA LYS A 572 -7.87 2.68 -24.41
C LYS A 572 -9.35 2.72 -24.79
N SER A 573 -10.25 2.22 -23.93
CA SER A 573 -11.69 2.26 -24.21
C SER A 573 -12.33 3.64 -24.02
N ARG A 574 -11.65 4.56 -23.31
CA ARG A 574 -12.10 5.95 -23.11
C ARG A 574 -11.49 6.94 -24.10
N ALA A 575 -10.44 6.55 -24.82
CA ALA A 575 -9.92 7.39 -25.89
C ALA A 575 -10.98 7.47 -27.00
N PRO A 576 -11.43 8.67 -27.39
CA PRO A 576 -12.40 8.81 -28.47
C PRO A 576 -11.87 8.15 -29.74
N ALA A 577 -12.73 7.43 -30.45
CA ALA A 577 -12.42 6.75 -31.71
C ALA A 577 -12.27 7.74 -32.88
N PHE A 578 -11.55 8.83 -32.66
CA PHE A 578 -11.11 9.75 -33.70
C PHE A 578 -9.60 9.80 -33.67
N ALA A 579 -9.01 8.88 -34.43
CA ALA A 579 -7.67 8.98 -34.99
C ALA A 579 -7.80 8.73 -36.49
#